data_AF-A0A936GTH3-F1
#
_entry.id   AF-A0A936GTH3-F1
#
_cell.length_a   1.000
_cell.length_b   1.000
_cell.length_c   1.000
_cell.angle_alpha   90.00
_cell.angle_beta   90.00
_cell.angle_gamma   90.00
#
_symmetry.space_group_name_H-M   'P 1'
#
loop_
_entity.id
_entity.type
_entity.pdbx_description
1 polymer ?
#
loop_
_entity_poly.entity_id
_entity_poly.type
_entity_poly.pdbx_seq_one_letter_code
_entity_poly.pdbx_strand_id
1 'polypeptide(L)'
;MRGIEAHRPGVGHLIIQLEQAGITNVRIYCHDAIEILTDNLADNSLSAVHLFFPDPWPKKKHHKRRIVQASFLNLLAKTKARWLFSCRKTDWEPYAKSQGSFID
;
A
#
# COMPACT_ATOMS: atom_id res chain seq x y z
N MET A 1 -7.02 8.23 -9.62
CA MET A 1 -6.17 7.32 -8.83
C MET A 1 -5.88 7.94 -7.47
N ARG A 2 -5.88 7.16 -6.39
CA ARG A 2 -5.48 7.62 -5.05
C ARG A 2 -4.17 6.92 -4.65
N GLY A 3 -3.21 7.67 -4.10
CA GLY A 3 -1.95 7.16 -3.57
C GLY A 3 -1.75 7.57 -2.11
N ILE A 4 -0.98 6.78 -1.37
CA ILE A 4 -0.60 7.08 0.02
C ILE A 4 0.92 6.93 0.11
N GLU A 5 1.59 7.93 0.66
CA GLU A 5 3.03 7.92 0.88
C GLU A 5 3.36 8.74 2.14
N ALA A 6 4.10 8.16 3.08
CA ALA A 6 4.50 8.85 4.31
C ALA A 6 5.77 9.69 4.11
N HIS A 7 6.58 9.36 3.11
CA HIS A 7 7.83 10.04 2.80
C HIS A 7 7.61 11.34 2.01
N ARG A 8 7.57 12.46 2.73
CA ARG A 8 7.33 13.81 2.20
C ARG A 8 8.18 14.17 0.97
N PRO A 9 9.51 13.91 0.92
CA PRO A 9 10.31 14.21 -0.28
C PRO A 9 9.83 13.44 -1.52
N GLY A 10 9.40 12.19 -1.36
CA GLY A 10 8.85 11.37 -2.44
C GLY A 10 7.55 11.95 -2.98
N VAL A 11 6.67 12.42 -2.09
CA VAL A 11 5.43 13.13 -2.46
C VAL A 11 5.75 14.40 -3.26
N GLY A 12 6.71 15.20 -2.82
CA GLY A 12 7.12 16.41 -3.53
C GLY A 12 7.63 16.12 -4.94
N HIS A 13 8.47 15.09 -5.09
CA HIS A 13 8.97 14.67 -6.41
C HIS A 13 7.84 14.21 -7.33
N LEU A 14 6.87 13.44 -6.80
CA LEU A 14 5.71 12.99 -7.55
C LEU A 14 4.83 14.15 -8.03
N ILE A 15 4.60 15.17 -7.18
CA ILE A 15 3.81 16.35 -7.55
C ILE A 15 4.44 17.07 -8.76
N ILE A 16 5.76 17.28 -8.73
CA ILE A 16 6.49 17.90 -9.85
C ILE A 16 6.31 17.08 -11.14
N GLN A 17 6.45 15.75 -11.06
CA GLN A 17 6.27 14.88 -12.23
C GLN A 17 4.84 14.91 -12.78
N LEU A 18 3.83 14.93 -11.91
CA LEU A 18 2.42 15.02 -12.31
C LEU A 18 2.13 16.34 -13.02
N GLU A 19 2.67 17.45 -12.50
CA GLU A 19 2.55 18.78 -13.09
C GLU A 19 3.20 18.82 -14.48
N GLN A 20 4.44 18.34 -14.59
CA GLN A 20 5.17 18.26 -15.87
C GLN A 20 4.45 17.39 -16.91
N ALA A 21 3.78 16.32 -16.48
CA ALA A 21 3.02 15.42 -17.34
C ALA A 21 1.57 15.88 -17.60
N GLY A 22 1.10 16.97 -16.98
CA GLY A 22 -0.28 17.44 -17.10
C GLY A 22 -1.33 16.49 -16.51
N ILE A 23 -0.96 15.64 -15.55
CA ILE A 23 -1.84 14.62 -14.97
C ILE A 23 -2.61 15.22 -13.78
N THR A 24 -3.94 15.27 -13.89
CA THR A 24 -4.82 15.93 -12.90
C THR A 24 -5.71 14.97 -12.12
N ASN A 25 -5.76 13.70 -12.51
CA ASN A 25 -6.66 12.70 -11.92
C ASN A 25 -6.01 11.87 -10.79
N VAL A 26 -4.90 12.36 -10.22
CA VAL A 26 -4.17 11.72 -9.11
C VAL A 26 -4.37 12.53 -7.82
N ARG A 27 -4.71 11.84 -6.74
CA ARG A 27 -4.78 12.42 -5.39
C ARG A 27 -3.84 11.65 -4.47
N ILE A 28 -3.08 12.36 -3.65
CA ILE A 28 -2.06 11.76 -2.78
C ILE A 28 -2.34 12.17 -1.34
N TYR A 29 -2.31 11.18 -0.43
CA TYR A 29 -2.31 11.41 1.01
C TYR A 29 -0.87 11.28 1.52
N CYS A 30 -0.39 12.31 2.21
CA CYS A 30 0.92 12.31 2.85
C CYS A 30 0.81 11.88 4.32
N HIS A 31 0.48 10.61 4.57
CA HIS A 31 0.21 10.09 5.91
C HIS A 31 0.50 8.59 6.02
N ASP A 32 0.44 8.05 7.24
CA ASP A 32 0.42 6.60 7.47
C ASP A 32 -0.75 5.92 6.77
N ALA A 33 -0.47 4.82 6.06
CA ALA A 33 -1.47 4.14 5.26
C ALA A 33 -2.49 3.35 6.08
N ILE A 34 -2.12 2.81 7.25
CA ILE A 34 -3.05 2.09 8.11
C ILE A 34 -4.09 3.05 8.68
N GLU A 35 -3.66 4.23 9.12
CA GLU A 35 -4.57 5.27 9.64
C GLU A 35 -5.55 5.74 8.56
N ILE A 36 -5.06 6.07 7.36
CA ILE A 36 -5.91 6.52 6.27
C ILE A 36 -6.93 5.44 5.87
N LEU A 37 -6.52 4.19 5.76
CA LEU A 37 -7.44 3.13 5.37
C LEU A 37 -8.45 2.81 6.47
N THR A 38 -8.09 2.95 7.75
CA THR A 38 -9.00 2.66 8.87
C THR A 38 -10.10 3.71 8.98
N ASP A 39 -9.76 4.98 8.79
CA ASP A 39 -10.68 6.09 9.07
C ASP A 39 -11.44 6.59 7.81
N ASN A 40 -10.91 6.36 6.61
CA ASN A 40 -11.39 7.05 5.39
C ASN A 40 -11.90 6.12 4.30
N LEU A 41 -12.09 4.83 4.58
CA LEU A 41 -12.44 3.85 3.55
C LEU A 41 -13.87 3.34 3.68
N ALA A 42 -14.77 3.91 2.87
CA ALA A 42 -16.11 3.39 2.72
C ALA A 42 -16.12 2.02 2.03
N ASP A 43 -17.08 1.18 2.37
CA ASP A 43 -17.27 -0.13 1.74
C ASP A 43 -17.44 0.01 0.22
N ASN A 44 -16.85 -0.92 -0.55
CA ASN A 44 -16.86 -0.94 -2.03
C ASN A 44 -16.30 0.32 -2.73
N SER A 45 -15.54 1.17 -2.03
CA SER A 45 -15.04 2.43 -2.60
C SER A 45 -13.78 2.30 -3.46
N LEU A 46 -13.17 1.11 -3.52
CA LEU A 46 -11.93 0.84 -4.25
C LEU A 46 -12.13 -0.26 -5.30
N SER A 47 -11.72 0.03 -6.53
CA SER A 47 -11.73 -0.98 -7.60
C SER A 47 -10.47 -1.85 -7.59
N ALA A 48 -9.33 -1.30 -7.16
CA ALA A 48 -8.09 -2.03 -7.01
C ALA A 48 -7.16 -1.41 -5.95
N VAL A 49 -6.31 -2.25 -5.35
CA VAL A 49 -5.23 -1.83 -4.43
C VAL A 49 -3.90 -2.34 -4.95
N HIS A 50 -2.96 -1.42 -5.09
CA HIS A 50 -1.59 -1.71 -5.50
C HIS A 50 -0.64 -1.42 -4.35
N LEU A 51 0.09 -2.45 -3.91
CA LEU A 51 1.13 -2.30 -2.89
C LEU A 51 2.48 -2.67 -3.49
N PHE A 52 3.36 -1.68 -3.57
CA PHE A 52 4.69 -1.81 -4.18
C PHE A 52 5.77 -1.78 -3.10
N PHE A 53 6.57 -2.85 -3.05
CA PHE A 53 7.80 -2.94 -2.24
C PHE A 53 7.67 -2.45 -0.77
N PRO A 54 6.70 -2.97 0.01
CA PRO A 54 6.60 -2.59 1.42
C PRO A 54 7.83 -3.06 2.21
N ASP A 55 8.20 -2.31 3.25
CA ASP A 55 9.36 -2.64 4.08
C ASP A 55 9.33 -4.09 4.59
N PRO A 56 10.38 -4.90 4.33
CA PRO A 56 10.35 -6.34 4.61
C PRO A 56 10.49 -6.67 6.11
N TRP A 57 11.08 -5.75 6.89
CA TRP A 57 11.37 -5.92 8.32
C TRP A 57 11.91 -7.33 8.65
N PRO A 58 13.17 -7.65 8.28
CA PRO A 58 13.68 -9.03 8.31
C PRO A 58 13.88 -9.58 9.74
N LYS A 59 14.07 -8.70 10.72
CA LYS A 59 14.28 -9.10 12.13
C LYS A 59 12.93 -9.50 12.76
N LYS A 60 12.86 -10.65 13.43
CA LYS A 60 11.64 -11.15 14.12
C LYS A 60 10.94 -10.10 14.98
N LYS A 61 11.72 -9.33 15.77
CA LYS A 61 11.20 -8.26 16.63
C LYS A 61 10.49 -7.12 15.87
N HIS A 62 10.70 -6.99 14.56
CA HIS A 62 10.09 -5.97 13.71
C HIS A 62 8.95 -6.51 12.84
N HIS A 63 8.59 -7.79 12.92
CA HIS A 63 7.52 -8.35 12.08
C HIS A 63 6.18 -7.62 12.30
N LYS A 64 5.93 -7.11 13.50
CA LYS A 64 4.73 -6.30 13.81
C LYS A 64 4.66 -4.96 13.06
N ARG A 65 5.75 -4.51 12.42
CA ARG A 65 5.82 -3.29 11.61
C ARG A 65 5.51 -3.53 10.13
N ARG A 66 5.35 -4.79 9.71
CA ARG A 66 4.95 -5.12 8.34
C ARG A 66 3.53 -4.61 8.12
N ILE A 67 3.32 -3.96 6.98
CA ILE A 67 1.99 -3.48 6.59
C ILE A 67 1.05 -4.64 6.27
N VAL A 68 1.56 -5.71 5.63
CA VAL A 68 0.75 -6.88 5.28
C VAL A 68 0.63 -7.77 6.51
N GLN A 69 -0.48 -7.58 7.23
CA GLN A 69 -0.92 -8.35 8.39
C GLN A 69 -2.41 -8.68 8.23
N ALA A 70 -2.91 -9.62 9.03
CA ALA A 70 -4.33 -10.02 8.97
C ALA A 70 -5.30 -8.84 9.14
N SER A 71 -4.98 -7.85 9.99
CA SER A 71 -5.79 -6.65 10.18
C SER A 71 -5.92 -5.82 8.89
N PHE A 72 -4.82 -5.61 8.18
CA PHE A 72 -4.80 -4.90 6.91
C PHE A 72 -5.58 -5.65 5.83
N LEU A 73 -5.41 -6.98 5.74
CA LEU A 73 -6.13 -7.81 4.78
C LEU A 73 -7.64 -7.81 5.04
N ASN A 74 -8.06 -7.88 6.30
CA ASN A 74 -9.48 -7.79 6.68
C ASN A 74 -10.09 -6.44 6.29
N LEU A 75 -9.33 -5.36 6.43
CA LEU A 75 -9.75 -4.03 6.02
C LEU A 75 -9.95 -3.96 4.51
N LEU A 76 -9.00 -4.52 3.74
CA LEU A 76 -9.12 -4.59 2.28
C LEU A 76 -10.29 -5.47 1.84
N ALA A 77 -10.56 -6.59 2.52
CA ALA A 77 -11.67 -7.48 2.19
C ALA A 77 -13.04 -6.77 2.24
N LYS A 78 -13.22 -5.80 3.14
CA LYS A 78 -14.45 -4.98 3.21
C LYS A 78 -14.68 -4.12 1.96
N THR A 79 -13.60 -3.73 1.28
CA THR A 79 -13.69 -2.89 0.08
C THR A 79 -13.99 -3.64 -1.20
N LYS A 80 -13.96 -4.98 -1.19
CA LYS A 80 -14.06 -5.84 -2.39
C LYS A 80 -13.14 -5.43 -3.55
N ALA A 81 -12.06 -4.71 -3.25
CA ALA A 81 -11.13 -4.25 -4.27
C ALA A 81 -10.36 -5.42 -4.87
N ARG A 82 -10.06 -5.34 -6.18
CA ARG A 82 -9.10 -6.26 -6.78
C ARG A 82 -7.71 -5.96 -6.23
N TRP A 83 -7.03 -6.98 -5.72
CA TRP A 83 -5.74 -6.80 -5.06
C TRP A 83 -4.60 -7.13 -6.01
N LEU A 84 -3.62 -6.22 -6.12
CA LEU A 84 -2.34 -6.47 -6.79
C LEU A 84 -1.18 -6.18 -5.85
N PHE A 85 -0.52 -7.24 -5.42
CA PHE A 85 0.73 -7.16 -4.69
C PHE A 85 1.91 -7.25 -5.65
N SER A 86 2.67 -6.17 -5.76
CA SER A 86 3.88 -6.18 -6.57
C SER A 86 5.09 -6.15 -5.65
N CYS A 87 5.54 -7.35 -5.32
CA CYS A 87 6.76 -7.63 -4.58
C CYS A 87 7.94 -7.90 -5.53
N ARG A 88 8.06 -7.14 -6.63
CA ARG A 88 9.01 -7.47 -7.72
C ARG A 88 10.50 -7.20 -7.39
N LYS A 89 10.81 -6.74 -6.17
CA LYS A 89 12.15 -6.35 -5.64
C LYS A 89 12.15 -6.38 -4.10
N THR A 90 11.50 -7.35 -3.47
CA THR A 90 11.90 -7.68 -2.09
C THR A 90 12.85 -8.84 -2.19
N ASP A 91 14.11 -8.60 -1.87
CA ASP A 91 15.15 -9.62 -1.71
C ASP A 91 14.92 -10.49 -0.45
N TRP A 92 13.65 -10.67 -0.07
CA TRP A 92 13.24 -11.32 1.18
C TRP A 92 12.07 -12.29 0.94
N GLU A 93 12.43 -13.41 0.34
CA GLU A 93 11.57 -14.56 0.08
C GLU A 93 10.68 -14.97 1.27
N PRO A 94 11.12 -14.93 2.55
CA PRO A 94 10.26 -15.26 3.68
C PRO A 94 9.04 -14.34 3.85
N TYR A 95 9.13 -13.08 3.43
CA TYR A 95 8.01 -12.14 3.53
C TYR A 95 7.02 -12.32 2.39
N ALA A 96 7.48 -12.67 1.18
CA ALA A 96 6.57 -13.07 0.10
C ALA A 96 5.84 -14.38 0.45
N LYS A 97 6.58 -15.38 0.97
CA LYS A 97 6.00 -16.68 1.40
C LYS A 97 5.02 -16.55 2.55
N SER A 98 5.21 -15.61 3.49
CA SER A 98 4.26 -15.43 4.60
C SER A 98 2.88 -14.92 4.17
N GLN A 99 2.70 -14.54 2.90
CA GLN A 99 1.43 -14.03 2.35
C GLN A 99 0.78 -14.96 1.33
N GLY A 100 1.41 -16.10 1.01
CA GLY A 100 1.06 -17.00 -0.10
C GLY A 100 -0.28 -17.76 0.01
N SER A 101 -1.23 -17.29 0.83
CA SER A 101 -2.57 -17.88 0.98
C SER A 101 -3.72 -16.90 0.74
N PHE A 102 -3.42 -15.65 0.34
CA PHE A 102 -4.42 -14.59 0.13
C PHE A 102 -4.50 -14.10 -1.33
N ILE A 103 -3.84 -14.80 -2.25
CA ILE A 103 -3.68 -14.38 -3.66
C ILE A 103 -4.54 -15.24 -4.62
N ASP A 104 -5.28 -16.23 -4.10
CA ASP A 104 -6.22 -17.04 -4.90
C ASP A 104 -7.62 -16.43 -4.96
#